data_AF-A0A3S9SUH0-F1
#
_entry.id   AF-A0A3S9SUH0-F1
#
_cell.length_a   1.000
_cell.length_b   1.000
_cell.length_c   1.000
_cell.angle_alpha   90.00
_cell.angle_beta   90.00
_cell.angle_gamma   90.00
#
_symmetry.space_group_name_H-M   'P 1'
#
loop_
_entity.id
_entity.type
_entity.pdbx_description
1 polymer ?
#
loop_
_entity_poly.entity_id
_entity_poly.type
_entity_poly.pdbx_seq_one_letter_code
_entity_poly.pdbx_strand_id
1 'polypeptide(L)'
;MWTKLELIYELDSPLHIGYLPFTGSVVSPTRYYVPGKNLWGAVTRLATEYLFAEPTGEDYRRVGEEVKKHFRFSYFYILDGETIYYPCYSEEGLIYGNEEKITKAEFEYRFIGSRVSTAIDRELGSAKHESLHEIEFINHKYMDKKGNIKNTKIIGAVWVNGSARLPLQDRNVEFKIKDDGVYVDHFNLLQELILGGEQNYGFGRVRLYCINKGKNMFPVEDNLNKDKIIVTVKKGNPVLSHVKIINNYKNNKLIPFRGDIELLSGREYSNKEKERFKEAGKRIVPPEYYFSPGTVFLMDDQDDKDGEEFILSWSGIMDRKVSENNSD
;
A
#
# COMPACT_ATOMS: atom_id res chain seq x y z
N MET A 1 -13.03 -2.42 18.98
CA MET A 1 -12.22 -1.18 19.10
C MET A 1 -11.02 -1.34 18.19
N TRP A 2 -10.66 -0.32 17.40
CA TRP A 2 -9.49 -0.38 16.53
C TRP A 2 -8.19 -0.21 17.32
N THR A 3 -7.13 -0.90 16.91
CA THR A 3 -5.78 -0.77 17.45
C THR A 3 -4.83 -0.49 16.29
N LYS A 4 -4.01 0.56 16.41
CA LYS A 4 -2.98 0.91 15.44
C LYS A 4 -1.69 0.16 15.76
N LEU A 5 -1.08 -0.44 14.75
CA LEU A 5 0.24 -1.04 14.79
C LEU A 5 1.11 -0.35 13.76
N GLU A 6 2.17 0.34 14.19
CA GLU A 6 3.19 0.88 13.30
C GLU A 6 4.22 -0.21 13.02
N LEU A 7 4.29 -0.65 11.77
CA LEU A 7 5.11 -1.79 11.37
C LEU A 7 6.33 -1.31 10.60
N ILE A 8 7.51 -1.79 10.99
CA ILE A 8 8.74 -1.64 10.23
C ILE A 8 9.12 -3.00 9.68
N TYR A 9 9.17 -3.13 8.36
CA TYR A 9 9.66 -4.32 7.68
C TYR A 9 11.06 -4.08 7.13
N GLU A 10 11.90 -5.11 7.17
CA GLU A 10 13.15 -5.18 6.43
C GLU A 10 12.92 -5.97 5.13
N LEU A 11 13.50 -5.49 4.03
CA LEU A 11 13.43 -6.16 2.74
C LEU A 11 14.49 -7.29 2.71
N ASP A 12 14.03 -8.54 2.63
CA ASP A 12 14.89 -9.70 2.44
C ASP A 12 15.22 -9.93 0.96
N SER A 13 14.40 -9.39 0.04
CA SER A 13 14.64 -9.44 -1.40
C SER A 13 14.18 -8.16 -2.10
N PRO A 14 14.66 -7.88 -3.34
CA PRO A 14 14.21 -6.73 -4.11
C PRO A 14 12.68 -6.66 -4.19
N LEU A 15 12.12 -5.46 -4.14
CA LEU A 15 10.67 -5.26 -4.09
C LEU A 15 10.18 -4.58 -5.37
N HIS A 16 9.34 -5.29 -6.13
CA HIS A 16 8.68 -4.74 -7.31
C HIS A 16 7.19 -4.57 -7.03
N ILE A 17 6.72 -3.32 -7.07
CA ILE A 17 5.30 -2.97 -7.01
C ILE A 17 4.92 -2.37 -8.36
N GLY A 18 4.27 -3.17 -9.21
CA GLY A 18 3.96 -2.77 -10.58
C GLY A 18 3.28 -1.40 -10.67
N TYR A 19 3.83 -0.57 -11.54
CA TYR A 19 3.29 0.73 -11.95
C TYR A 19 2.91 0.69 -13.44
N LEU A 20 2.05 1.61 -13.89
CA LEU A 20 1.51 1.60 -15.26
C LEU A 20 2.64 1.44 -16.30
N PRO A 21 2.61 0.39 -17.14
CA PRO A 21 3.60 0.26 -18.20
C PRO A 21 3.38 1.37 -19.23
N PHE A 22 4.45 2.08 -19.59
CA PHE A 22 4.40 3.01 -20.71
C PHE A 22 4.26 2.20 -22.01
N THR A 23 3.25 2.51 -22.82
CA THR A 23 3.08 1.91 -24.15
C THR A 23 4.34 2.19 -24.98
N GLY A 24 5.09 1.14 -25.33
CA GLY A 24 6.35 1.24 -26.08
C GLY A 24 7.63 1.18 -25.24
N SER A 25 7.53 1.06 -23.91
CA SER A 25 8.69 0.81 -23.05
C SER A 25 8.90 -0.68 -22.83
N VAL A 26 10.16 -1.09 -22.86
CA VAL A 26 10.63 -2.42 -22.47
C VAL A 26 10.76 -2.54 -20.94
N VAL A 27 10.62 -1.41 -20.23
CA VAL A 27 10.76 -1.29 -18.79
C VAL A 27 9.42 -1.46 -18.08
N SER A 28 9.40 -2.31 -17.06
CA SER A 28 8.32 -2.51 -16.12
C SER A 28 8.63 -1.68 -14.86
N PRO A 29 8.03 -0.48 -14.73
CA PRO A 29 8.37 0.43 -13.64
C PRO A 29 7.81 -0.05 -12.31
N THR A 30 8.46 0.37 -11.22
CA THR A 30 7.99 0.11 -9.85
C THR A 30 7.47 1.38 -9.20
N ARG A 31 6.44 1.27 -8.37
CA ARG A 31 6.08 2.31 -7.40
C ARG A 31 7.17 2.42 -6.34
N TYR A 32 7.38 3.64 -5.83
CA TYR A 32 8.36 3.94 -4.76
C TYR A 32 7.76 3.80 -3.35
N TYR A 33 6.56 3.24 -3.27
CA TYR A 33 5.83 2.95 -2.05
C TYR A 33 4.98 1.70 -2.27
N VAL A 34 4.53 1.08 -1.17
CA VAL A 34 3.68 -0.11 -1.22
C VAL A 34 2.24 0.27 -0.85
N PRO A 35 1.28 0.14 -1.78
CA PRO A 35 -0.13 0.34 -1.47
C PRO A 35 -0.66 -0.65 -0.43
N GLY A 36 -1.62 -0.22 0.39
CA GLY A 36 -2.29 -1.07 1.38
C GLY A 36 -2.98 -2.30 0.77
N LYS A 37 -3.40 -2.22 -0.50
CA LYS A 37 -3.94 -3.37 -1.25
C LYS A 37 -2.94 -4.54 -1.36
N ASN A 38 -1.64 -4.27 -1.47
CA ASN A 38 -0.61 -5.32 -1.50
C ASN A 38 -0.51 -6.03 -0.14
N LEU A 39 -0.60 -5.29 0.96
CA LEU A 39 -0.59 -5.83 2.32
C LEU A 39 -1.86 -6.67 2.57
N TRP A 40 -3.03 -6.16 2.17
CA TRP A 40 -4.28 -6.92 2.23
C TRP A 40 -4.17 -8.26 1.51
N GLY A 41 -3.60 -8.27 0.29
CA GLY A 41 -3.41 -9.49 -0.49
C GLY A 41 -2.49 -10.50 0.21
N ALA A 42 -1.37 -10.02 0.76
CA ALA A 42 -0.41 -10.86 1.48
C ALA A 42 -1.01 -11.46 2.77
N VAL A 43 -1.66 -10.64 3.61
CA VAL A 43 -2.30 -11.08 4.85
C VAL A 43 -3.45 -12.06 4.56
N THR A 44 -4.26 -11.77 3.53
CA THR A 44 -5.33 -12.67 3.09
C THR A 44 -4.76 -14.03 2.70
N ARG A 45 -3.71 -14.03 1.87
CA ARG A 45 -3.06 -15.27 1.43
C ARG A 45 -2.56 -16.09 2.60
N LEU A 46 -1.77 -15.48 3.49
CA LEU A 46 -1.22 -16.19 4.64
C LEU A 46 -2.29 -16.75 5.57
N ALA A 47 -3.32 -15.96 5.87
CA ALA A 47 -4.43 -16.43 6.69
C ALA A 47 -5.15 -17.61 6.02
N THR A 48 -5.41 -17.54 4.72
CA THR A 48 -6.05 -18.63 3.98
C THR A 48 -5.17 -19.88 3.92
N GLU A 49 -3.91 -19.77 3.50
CA GLU A 49 -3.00 -20.92 3.38
C GLU A 49 -2.69 -21.58 4.73
N TYR A 50 -2.77 -20.82 5.84
CA TYR A 50 -2.65 -21.38 7.18
C TYR A 50 -3.93 -22.10 7.66
N LEU A 51 -5.10 -21.54 7.36
CA LEU A 51 -6.39 -22.06 7.87
C LEU A 51 -6.93 -23.26 7.08
N PHE A 52 -6.51 -23.43 5.82
CA PHE A 52 -7.01 -24.47 4.93
C PHE A 52 -5.85 -25.29 4.34
N ALA A 53 -5.92 -26.62 4.46
CA ALA A 53 -4.91 -27.51 3.88
C ALA A 53 -4.90 -27.45 2.34
N GLU A 54 -6.08 -27.34 1.73
CA GLU A 54 -6.26 -27.23 0.28
C GLU A 54 -7.17 -26.02 -0.03
N PRO A 55 -6.62 -24.79 -0.02
CA PRO A 55 -7.44 -23.58 -0.14
C PRO A 55 -8.04 -23.44 -1.53
N THR A 56 -9.33 -23.12 -1.59
CA THR A 56 -10.05 -22.83 -2.84
C THR A 56 -10.14 -21.32 -3.09
N GLY A 57 -10.49 -20.91 -4.31
CA GLY A 57 -10.73 -19.49 -4.62
C GLY A 57 -11.83 -18.84 -3.76
N GLU A 58 -12.80 -19.63 -3.30
CA GLU A 58 -13.84 -19.17 -2.39
C GLU A 58 -13.31 -18.91 -0.98
N ASP A 59 -12.32 -19.70 -0.52
CA ASP A 59 -11.67 -19.47 0.77
C ASP A 59 -10.87 -18.16 0.78
N TYR A 60 -10.09 -17.89 -0.27
CA TYR A 60 -9.38 -16.62 -0.44
C TYR A 60 -10.34 -15.43 -0.44
N ARG A 61 -11.50 -15.57 -1.11
CA ARG A 61 -12.52 -14.52 -1.15
C ARG A 61 -13.10 -14.27 0.23
N ARG A 62 -13.55 -15.33 0.91
CA ARG A 62 -14.16 -15.23 2.25
C ARG A 62 -13.19 -14.61 3.24
N VAL A 63 -11.97 -15.15 3.34
CA VAL A 63 -10.94 -14.61 4.23
C VAL A 63 -10.62 -13.16 3.86
N GLY A 64 -10.46 -12.87 2.56
CA GLY A 64 -10.15 -11.53 2.08
C GLY A 64 -11.21 -10.50 2.45
N GLU A 65 -12.50 -10.84 2.38
CA GLU A 65 -13.59 -9.96 2.80
C GLU A 65 -13.58 -9.72 4.33
N GLU A 66 -13.26 -10.72 5.13
CA GLU A 66 -13.11 -10.53 6.58
C GLU A 66 -11.91 -9.65 6.93
N VAL A 67 -10.78 -9.83 6.23
CA VAL A 67 -9.63 -8.92 6.37
C VAL A 67 -10.05 -7.49 5.97
N LYS A 68 -10.80 -7.28 4.89
CA LYS A 68 -11.30 -5.93 4.52
C LYS A 68 -12.19 -5.30 5.58
N LYS A 69 -13.03 -6.09 6.26
CA LYS A 69 -13.89 -5.57 7.34
C LYS A 69 -13.08 -5.14 8.55
N HIS A 70 -12.05 -5.91 8.88
CA HIS A 70 -11.37 -5.84 10.17
C HIS A 70 -9.96 -5.23 10.15
N PHE A 71 -9.41 -4.96 8.97
CA PHE A 71 -8.10 -4.34 8.79
C PHE A 71 -8.21 -3.06 7.95
N ARG A 72 -7.42 -2.05 8.31
CA ARG A 72 -7.07 -0.92 7.44
C ARG A 72 -5.56 -0.87 7.31
N PHE A 73 -5.07 -0.63 6.11
CA PHE A 73 -3.64 -0.60 5.83
C PHE A 73 -3.29 0.80 5.32
N SER A 74 -2.25 1.44 5.85
CA SER A 74 -1.67 2.61 5.19
C SER A 74 -0.86 2.18 3.96
N TYR A 75 -0.30 3.17 3.26
CA TYR A 75 0.81 2.88 2.36
C TYR A 75 2.10 2.76 3.17
N PHE A 76 3.05 1.98 2.65
CA PHE A 76 4.36 1.80 3.25
C PHE A 76 5.43 2.50 2.42
N TYR A 77 6.35 3.18 3.11
CA TYR A 77 7.39 4.01 2.51
C TYR A 77 8.77 3.60 2.98
N ILE A 78 9.80 3.88 2.18
CA ILE A 78 11.19 3.58 2.54
C ILE A 78 11.58 4.32 3.81
N LEU A 79 12.26 3.62 4.72
CA LEU A 79 12.80 4.12 5.97
C LEU A 79 14.33 3.93 5.98
N ASP A 80 15.06 5.02 6.21
CA ASP A 80 16.50 5.02 6.50
C ASP A 80 16.75 5.61 7.89
N GLY A 81 16.82 4.74 8.89
CA GLY A 81 17.03 5.16 10.28
C GLY A 81 15.84 5.98 10.78
N GLU A 82 15.94 7.30 10.65
CA GLU A 82 14.97 8.28 11.12
C GLU A 82 14.14 8.91 9.98
N THR A 83 14.63 8.88 8.73
CA THR A 83 13.95 9.52 7.59
C THR A 83 12.97 8.57 6.92
N ILE A 84 11.72 8.99 6.81
CA ILE A 84 10.67 8.31 6.03
C ILE A 84 10.55 9.00 4.68
N TYR A 85 10.91 8.30 3.61
CA TYR A 85 10.89 8.83 2.25
C TYR A 85 9.51 8.70 1.59
N TYR A 86 8.52 9.43 2.10
CA TYR A 86 7.25 9.64 1.39
C TYR A 86 7.39 10.81 0.38
N PRO A 87 6.62 10.78 -0.73
CA PRO A 87 6.63 11.86 -1.71
C PRO A 87 6.00 13.14 -1.15
N CYS A 88 6.45 14.30 -1.60
CA CYS A 88 5.84 15.60 -1.36
C CYS A 88 6.04 16.49 -2.59
N TYR A 89 4.97 17.07 -3.13
CA TYR A 89 5.10 18.02 -4.22
C TYR A 89 5.42 19.42 -3.68
N SER A 90 6.57 19.96 -4.08
CA SER A 90 7.10 21.28 -3.73
C SER A 90 7.07 22.22 -4.94
N GLU A 91 7.51 23.48 -4.77
CA GLU A 91 7.59 24.44 -5.87
C GLU A 91 8.66 24.05 -6.90
N GLU A 92 9.69 23.37 -6.43
CA GLU A 92 10.82 22.85 -7.20
C GLU A 92 10.53 21.47 -7.83
N GLY A 93 9.35 20.90 -7.56
CA GLY A 93 8.92 19.60 -8.07
C GLY A 93 8.76 18.53 -6.98
N LEU A 94 8.81 17.26 -7.39
CA LEU A 94 8.61 16.11 -6.50
C LEU A 94 9.87 15.79 -5.69
N ILE A 95 9.74 15.85 -4.37
CA ILE A 95 10.78 15.49 -3.40
C ILE A 95 10.33 14.32 -2.52
N TYR A 96 11.27 13.69 -1.83
CA TYR A 96 11.03 12.57 -0.92
C TYR A 96 11.66 12.84 0.45
N GLY A 97 10.94 12.53 1.52
CA GLY A 97 11.45 12.60 2.90
C GLY A 97 10.70 13.57 3.82
N ASN A 98 10.67 13.24 5.11
CA ASN A 98 10.21 14.13 6.19
C ASN A 98 11.32 15.07 6.70
N GLU A 99 12.32 14.50 7.37
CA GLU A 99 13.43 15.23 8.01
C GLU A 99 14.48 15.62 6.97
N GLU A 100 14.96 14.63 6.22
CA GLU A 100 15.86 14.84 5.09
C GLU A 100 15.07 14.77 3.78
N LYS A 101 15.00 15.91 3.09
CA LYS A 101 14.35 16.02 1.78
C LYS A 101 15.37 15.85 0.67
N ILE A 102 15.10 14.91 -0.23
CA ILE A 102 15.92 14.67 -1.43
C ILE A 102 15.07 14.76 -2.69
N THR A 103 15.71 15.10 -3.81
CA THR A 103 15.07 15.10 -5.12
C THR A 103 14.69 13.68 -5.56
N LYS A 104 13.78 13.58 -6.53
CA LYS A 104 13.45 12.30 -7.17
C LYS A 104 14.69 11.57 -7.71
N ALA A 105 15.62 12.28 -8.36
CA ALA A 105 16.81 11.67 -8.93
C ALA A 105 17.76 11.10 -7.86
N GLU A 106 17.94 11.80 -6.74
CA GLU A 106 18.73 11.29 -5.61
C GLU A 106 18.08 10.09 -4.94
N PHE A 107 16.74 10.09 -4.82
CA PHE A 107 15.98 8.95 -4.31
C PHE A 107 16.15 7.73 -5.22
N GLU A 108 16.00 7.91 -6.53
CA GLU A 108 16.17 6.85 -7.54
C GLU A 108 17.59 6.28 -7.50
N TYR A 109 18.61 7.13 -7.52
CA TYR A 109 20.01 6.73 -7.43
C TYR A 109 20.29 5.86 -6.19
N ARG A 110 19.64 6.19 -5.07
CA ARG A 110 19.89 5.55 -3.79
C ARG A 110 19.13 4.23 -3.61
N PHE A 111 17.88 4.19 -4.03
CA PHE A 111 16.96 3.11 -3.64
C PHE A 111 16.43 2.30 -4.82
N ILE A 112 16.51 2.79 -6.04
CA ILE A 112 15.91 2.12 -7.21
C ILE A 112 17.00 1.44 -8.03
N GLY A 113 16.74 0.19 -8.40
CA GLY A 113 17.56 -0.58 -9.31
C GLY A 113 16.72 -1.12 -10.45
N SER A 114 17.39 -1.58 -11.51
CA SER A 114 16.74 -2.28 -12.61
C SER A 114 17.49 -3.56 -12.97
N ARG A 115 16.78 -4.53 -13.53
CA ARG A 115 17.33 -5.81 -14.01
C ARG A 115 16.74 -6.11 -15.37
N VAL A 116 17.60 -6.43 -16.31
CA VAL A 116 17.20 -6.95 -17.62
C VAL A 116 16.97 -8.45 -17.48
N SER A 117 15.76 -8.89 -17.80
CA SER A 117 15.39 -10.31 -17.88
C SER A 117 15.05 -10.66 -19.32
N THR A 118 15.43 -11.86 -19.76
CA THR A 118 14.94 -12.47 -21.00
C THR A 118 13.98 -13.58 -20.63
N ALA A 119 12.85 -13.70 -21.34
CA ALA A 119 11.97 -14.84 -21.14
C ALA A 119 12.65 -16.09 -21.70
N ILE A 120 12.84 -17.10 -20.84
CA ILE A 120 13.38 -18.41 -21.25
C ILE A 120 12.24 -19.20 -21.87
N ASP A 121 12.43 -19.67 -23.10
CA ASP A 121 11.53 -20.62 -23.74
C ASP A 121 11.64 -21.97 -23.01
N ARG A 122 10.53 -22.39 -22.38
CA ARG A 122 10.48 -23.63 -21.60
C ARG A 122 10.61 -24.89 -22.45
N GLU A 123 10.42 -24.82 -23.77
CA GLU A 123 10.58 -25.97 -24.67
C GLU A 123 12.00 -26.07 -25.25
N LEU A 124 12.69 -24.95 -25.44
CA LEU A 124 13.97 -24.89 -26.17
C LEU A 124 15.17 -24.55 -25.28
N GLY A 125 14.97 -24.14 -24.03
CA GLY A 125 16.05 -23.69 -23.13
C GLY A 125 16.80 -22.46 -23.66
N SER A 126 16.25 -21.78 -24.67
CA SER A 126 16.82 -20.60 -25.32
C SER A 126 16.03 -19.34 -24.98
N ALA A 127 16.64 -18.17 -25.17
CA ALA A 127 15.95 -16.90 -25.01
C ALA A 127 14.89 -16.75 -26.11
N LYS A 128 13.65 -16.44 -25.74
CA LYS A 128 12.59 -16.15 -26.71
C LYS A 128 12.93 -14.84 -27.45
N HIS A 129 12.94 -14.89 -28.78
CA HIS A 129 13.16 -13.71 -29.63
C HIS A 129 12.20 -12.58 -29.19
N GLU A 130 12.71 -11.35 -29.02
CA GLU A 130 11.95 -10.13 -28.60
C GLU A 130 11.46 -10.08 -27.13
N SER A 131 12.02 -10.89 -26.22
CA SER A 131 11.59 -10.93 -24.82
C SER A 131 12.51 -10.20 -23.83
N LEU A 132 13.27 -9.20 -24.28
CA LEU A 132 13.98 -8.32 -23.36
C LEU A 132 12.91 -7.59 -22.55
N HIS A 133 12.94 -7.72 -21.23
CA HIS A 133 12.08 -6.96 -20.32
C HIS A 133 12.96 -6.45 -19.19
N GLU A 134 13.05 -5.14 -19.04
CA GLU A 134 13.70 -4.54 -17.90
C GLU A 134 12.66 -4.38 -16.79
N ILE A 135 13.02 -4.74 -15.56
CA ILE A 135 12.14 -4.60 -14.40
C ILE A 135 12.84 -3.69 -13.41
N GLU A 136 12.20 -2.57 -13.07
CA GLU A 136 12.62 -1.69 -11.98
C GLU A 136 12.17 -2.25 -10.64
N PHE A 137 12.91 -2.00 -9.57
CA PHE A 137 12.57 -2.44 -8.24
C PHE A 137 13.20 -1.55 -7.18
N ILE A 138 12.61 -1.57 -6.00
CA ILE A 138 13.23 -1.04 -4.79
C ILE A 138 14.30 -2.04 -4.36
N ASN A 139 15.54 -1.56 -4.25
CA ASN A 139 16.66 -2.35 -3.78
C ASN A 139 16.43 -2.77 -2.32
N HIS A 140 16.70 -4.03 -2.01
CA HIS A 140 16.70 -4.55 -0.63
C HIS A 140 17.90 -4.11 0.20
N LYS A 141 18.92 -3.52 -0.46
CA LYS A 141 20.10 -2.93 0.16
C LYS A 141 20.43 -1.61 -0.51
N TYR A 142 20.86 -0.63 0.26
CA TYR A 142 21.32 0.66 -0.27
C TYR A 142 22.65 1.05 0.39
N MET A 143 23.39 1.95 -0.26
CA MET A 143 24.57 2.57 0.32
C MET A 143 24.15 3.83 1.08
N ASP A 144 24.50 3.91 2.36
CA ASP A 144 24.27 5.12 3.15
C ASP A 144 25.28 6.22 2.81
N LYS A 145 25.06 7.43 3.33
CA LYS A 145 25.96 8.59 3.12
C LYS A 145 27.39 8.38 3.59
N LYS A 146 27.62 7.38 4.46
CA LYS A 146 28.94 7.02 5.00
C LYS A 146 29.60 5.91 4.17
N GLY A 147 28.98 5.47 3.07
CA GLY A 147 29.48 4.40 2.21
C GLY A 147 29.17 2.99 2.72
N ASN A 148 28.38 2.84 3.79
CA ASN A 148 28.05 1.53 4.35
C ASN A 148 26.83 0.93 3.65
N ILE A 149 26.90 -0.36 3.35
CA ILE A 149 25.75 -1.10 2.82
C ILE A 149 24.80 -1.41 3.98
N LYS A 150 23.54 -0.99 3.84
CA LYS A 150 22.45 -1.26 4.79
C LYS A 150 21.29 -1.96 4.11
N ASN A 151 20.50 -2.70 4.90
CA ASN A 151 19.25 -3.26 4.43
C ASN A 151 18.18 -2.16 4.35
N THR A 152 17.41 -2.17 3.26
CA THR A 152 16.29 -1.27 3.06
C THR A 152 15.15 -1.68 3.97
N LYS A 153 14.56 -0.71 4.66
CA LYS A 153 13.36 -0.90 5.48
C LYS A 153 12.19 -0.15 4.87
N ILE A 154 10.98 -0.59 5.17
CA ILE A 154 9.75 0.14 4.89
C ILE A 154 8.92 0.28 6.16
N ILE A 155 8.23 1.40 6.29
CA ILE A 155 7.37 1.72 7.44
C ILE A 155 5.97 2.10 6.99
N GLY A 156 4.98 1.66 7.75
CA GLY A 156 3.58 2.02 7.59
C GLY A 156 2.78 1.63 8.85
N ALA A 157 1.48 1.86 8.80
CA ALA A 157 0.56 1.55 9.88
C ALA A 157 -0.54 0.59 9.43
N VAL A 158 -0.94 -0.29 10.35
CA VAL A 158 -2.07 -1.20 10.18
C VAL A 158 -3.01 -1.00 11.36
N TRP A 159 -4.28 -0.79 11.08
CA TRP A 159 -5.33 -0.76 12.11
C TRP A 159 -6.08 -2.07 12.08
N VAL A 160 -6.22 -2.70 13.24
CA VAL A 160 -6.91 -3.97 13.41
C VAL A 160 -8.04 -3.80 14.41
N ASN A 161 -9.24 -4.25 14.06
CA ASN A 161 -10.37 -4.22 14.97
C ASN A 161 -10.23 -5.36 15.98
N GLY A 162 -10.14 -5.06 17.29
CA GLY A 162 -9.98 -6.06 18.35
C GLY A 162 -11.18 -6.99 18.55
N SER A 163 -12.30 -6.76 17.86
CA SER A 163 -13.44 -7.69 17.82
C SER A 163 -13.46 -8.56 16.56
N ALA A 164 -12.37 -8.55 15.79
CA ALA A 164 -12.28 -9.22 14.51
C ALA A 164 -12.34 -10.75 14.67
N ARG A 165 -13.26 -11.34 13.93
CA ARG A 165 -13.44 -12.80 13.87
C ARG A 165 -13.55 -13.21 12.42
N LEU A 166 -12.95 -14.33 12.10
CA LEU A 166 -13.01 -14.97 10.81
C LEU A 166 -13.95 -16.18 10.95
N PRO A 167 -15.20 -16.10 10.44
CA PRO A 167 -16.12 -17.22 10.42
C PRO A 167 -15.67 -18.28 9.41
N LEU A 168 -15.25 -19.44 9.93
CA LEU A 168 -15.07 -20.66 9.16
C LEU A 168 -16.33 -21.53 9.28
N GLN A 169 -16.46 -22.56 8.45
CA GLN A 169 -17.63 -23.45 8.46
C GLN A 169 -17.81 -24.14 9.82
N ASP A 170 -16.69 -24.56 10.43
CA ASP A 170 -16.73 -25.40 11.65
C ASP A 170 -16.34 -24.64 12.93
N ARG A 171 -15.82 -23.42 12.82
CA ARG A 171 -15.39 -22.60 13.97
C ARG A 171 -15.29 -21.12 13.62
N ASN A 172 -15.28 -20.27 14.64
CA ASN A 172 -14.89 -18.87 14.49
C ASN A 172 -13.46 -18.69 14.99
N VAL A 173 -12.58 -18.15 14.15
CA VAL A 173 -11.19 -17.88 14.53
C VAL A 173 -11.03 -16.38 14.82
N GLU A 174 -10.50 -16.05 15.98
CA GLU A 174 -10.29 -14.67 16.39
C GLU A 174 -8.91 -14.15 15.95
N PHE A 175 -8.85 -12.89 15.51
CA PHE A 175 -7.59 -12.20 15.32
C PHE A 175 -7.10 -11.66 16.67
N LYS A 176 -6.02 -12.24 17.20
CA LYS A 176 -5.44 -11.84 18.48
C LYS A 176 -4.30 -10.86 18.26
N ILE A 177 -4.51 -9.63 18.67
CA ILE A 177 -3.47 -8.59 18.63
C ILE A 177 -2.55 -8.81 19.83
N LYS A 178 -1.26 -8.93 19.57
CA LYS A 178 -0.20 -9.04 20.57
C LYS A 178 0.86 -7.98 20.32
N ASP A 179 1.75 -7.85 21.29
CA ASP A 179 2.90 -6.95 21.29
C ASP A 179 3.87 -7.12 20.11
N ASP A 180 3.86 -8.30 19.47
CA ASP A 180 4.75 -8.72 18.40
C ASP A 180 4.02 -9.06 17.08
N GLY A 181 2.69 -8.87 17.01
CA GLY A 181 1.95 -9.06 15.76
C GLY A 181 0.48 -9.35 15.92
N VAL A 182 -0.10 -9.95 14.87
CA VAL A 182 -1.51 -10.30 14.80
C VAL A 182 -1.63 -11.77 14.50
N TYR A 183 -2.29 -12.49 15.40
CA TYR A 183 -2.31 -13.95 15.39
C TYR A 183 -3.66 -14.51 15.00
N VAL A 184 -3.62 -15.58 14.22
CA VAL A 184 -4.74 -16.50 14.00
C VAL A 184 -4.29 -17.85 14.56
N ASP A 185 -5.02 -18.36 15.55
CA ASP A 185 -4.54 -19.43 16.43
C ASP A 185 -3.15 -19.11 17.03
N HIS A 186 -2.09 -19.75 16.55
CA HIS A 186 -0.70 -19.56 16.98
C HIS A 186 0.20 -18.97 15.86
N PHE A 187 -0.37 -18.66 14.70
CA PHE A 187 0.37 -18.16 13.54
C PHE A 187 0.30 -16.63 13.45
N ASN A 188 1.46 -15.98 13.34
CA ASN A 188 1.57 -14.53 13.20
C ASN A 188 1.44 -14.11 11.73
N LEU A 189 0.34 -13.43 11.40
CA LEU A 189 0.02 -12.97 10.05
C LEU A 189 0.91 -11.83 9.55
N LEU A 190 1.69 -11.21 10.41
CA LEU A 190 2.53 -10.05 10.07
C LEU A 190 4.03 -10.37 10.09
N GLN A 191 4.44 -11.59 10.44
CA GLN A 191 5.85 -11.90 10.68
C GLN A 191 6.71 -11.83 9.41
N GLU A 192 6.25 -12.45 8.33
CA GLU A 192 6.90 -12.45 7.02
C GLU A 192 5.84 -12.33 5.94
N LEU A 193 6.05 -11.44 4.96
CA LEU A 193 5.11 -11.20 3.88
C LEU A 193 5.82 -11.29 2.52
N ILE A 194 5.05 -11.60 1.48
CA ILE A 194 5.48 -11.46 0.09
C ILE A 194 4.61 -10.38 -0.56
N LEU A 195 5.20 -9.25 -0.91
CA LEU A 195 4.53 -8.07 -1.43
C LEU A 195 4.82 -7.90 -2.93
N GLY A 196 3.77 -7.65 -3.72
CA GLY A 196 3.90 -7.46 -5.18
C GLY A 196 3.64 -8.72 -5.99
N GLY A 197 3.72 -8.58 -7.32
CA GLY A 197 3.33 -9.61 -8.30
C GLY A 197 4.46 -10.51 -8.79
N GLU A 198 5.71 -10.05 -8.71
CA GLU A 198 6.88 -10.75 -9.30
C GLU A 198 7.49 -11.82 -8.37
N GLN A 199 6.62 -12.56 -7.67
CA GLN A 199 7.02 -13.54 -6.65
C GLN A 199 7.82 -14.70 -7.23
N ASN A 200 7.48 -15.12 -8.46
CA ASN A 200 8.17 -16.20 -9.18
C ASN A 200 9.62 -15.84 -9.55
N TYR A 201 9.95 -14.55 -9.58
CA TYR A 201 11.31 -14.05 -9.82
C TYR A 201 12.04 -13.67 -8.53
N GLY A 202 11.51 -14.08 -7.37
CA GLY A 202 12.13 -13.89 -6.07
C GLY A 202 11.94 -12.49 -5.46
N PHE A 203 11.03 -11.68 -5.99
CA PHE A 203 10.77 -10.34 -5.46
C PHE A 203 9.80 -10.37 -4.27
N GLY A 204 9.91 -9.34 -3.44
CA GLY A 204 8.86 -8.93 -2.53
C GLY A 204 8.90 -9.53 -1.12
N ARG A 205 9.91 -10.33 -0.79
CA ARG A 205 10.03 -10.90 0.56
C ARG A 205 10.41 -9.82 1.55
N VAL A 206 9.59 -9.68 2.61
CA VAL A 206 9.84 -8.77 3.71
C VAL A 206 9.64 -9.48 5.05
N ARG A 207 10.46 -9.14 6.05
CA ARG A 207 10.37 -9.64 7.42
C ARG A 207 10.07 -8.50 8.38
N LEU A 208 9.16 -8.72 9.32
CA LEU A 208 8.85 -7.74 10.37
C LEU A 208 10.11 -7.54 11.21
N TYR A 209 10.65 -6.32 11.16
CA TYR A 209 11.81 -5.91 11.95
C TYR A 209 11.37 -5.56 13.36
N CYS A 210 10.34 -4.71 13.49
CA CYS A 210 9.70 -4.41 14.76
C CYS A 210 8.32 -3.77 14.57
N ILE A 211 7.56 -3.73 15.66
CA ILE A 211 6.39 -2.86 15.83
C ILE A 211 6.84 -1.66 16.66
N ASN A 212 6.70 -0.45 16.13
CA ASN A 212 7.07 0.76 16.87
C ASN A 212 6.09 0.98 18.03
N LYS A 213 6.62 0.94 19.26
CA LYS A 213 5.89 1.21 20.51
C LYS A 213 6.22 2.59 21.10
N GLY A 214 7.15 3.32 20.47
CA GLY A 214 7.61 4.62 20.93
C GLY A 214 6.70 5.76 20.51
N LYS A 215 7.27 6.96 20.39
CA LYS A 215 6.58 8.10 19.77
C LYS A 215 6.15 7.72 18.35
N ASN A 216 4.93 8.12 17.98
CA ASN A 216 4.36 7.94 16.64
C ASN A 216 5.37 8.40 15.58
N MET A 217 5.93 7.45 14.84
CA MET A 217 6.92 7.72 13.78
C MET A 217 6.22 7.96 12.45
N PHE A 218 5.12 7.27 12.19
CA PHE A 218 4.41 7.40 10.93
C PHE A 218 3.55 8.69 10.95
N PRO A 219 3.69 9.60 9.97
CA PRO A 219 3.09 10.94 10.02
C PRO A 219 1.61 10.93 9.64
N VAL A 220 0.83 10.11 10.33
CA VAL A 220 -0.62 10.02 10.25
C VAL A 220 -1.21 10.30 11.62
N GLU A 221 -1.99 11.37 11.69
CA GLU A 221 -2.87 11.65 12.82
C GLU A 221 -4.20 10.96 12.57
N ASP A 222 -4.52 9.97 13.41
CA ASP A 222 -5.73 9.18 13.27
C ASP A 222 -6.69 9.33 14.44
N ASN A 223 -7.97 9.36 14.13
CA ASN A 223 -9.07 9.29 15.09
C ASN A 223 -9.87 8.01 14.84
N LEU A 224 -9.95 7.19 15.89
CA LEU A 224 -10.63 5.90 15.87
C LEU A 224 -12.12 6.09 16.18
N ASN A 225 -12.95 6.24 15.16
CA ASN A 225 -14.40 6.12 15.32
C ASN A 225 -14.78 4.64 15.36
N LYS A 226 -15.94 4.29 15.95
CA LYS A 226 -16.42 2.92 16.15
C LYS A 226 -16.34 2.06 14.87
N ASP A 227 -16.61 2.65 13.71
CA ASP A 227 -16.69 1.92 12.43
C ASP A 227 -15.63 2.34 11.38
N LYS A 228 -14.96 3.48 11.57
CA LYS A 228 -14.09 4.08 10.54
C LYS A 228 -12.82 4.65 11.16
N ILE A 229 -11.72 4.58 10.40
CA ILE A 229 -10.47 5.26 10.71
C ILE A 229 -10.50 6.60 9.98
N ILE A 230 -10.50 7.69 10.75
CA ILE A 230 -10.43 9.05 10.23
C ILE A 230 -8.96 9.48 10.29
N VAL A 231 -8.42 9.93 9.18
CA VAL A 231 -7.06 10.47 9.07
C VAL A 231 -7.14 11.97 8.88
N THR A 232 -6.46 12.73 9.73
CA THR A 232 -6.35 14.18 9.61
C THR A 232 -5.02 14.53 8.96
N VAL A 233 -5.07 15.32 7.88
CA VAL A 233 -3.90 15.86 7.20
C VAL A 233 -3.86 17.36 7.45
N LYS A 234 -2.86 17.80 8.21
CA LYS A 234 -2.67 19.21 8.53
C LYS A 234 -2.42 20.05 7.29
N LYS A 235 -2.80 21.32 7.36
CA LYS A 235 -2.53 22.30 6.28
C LYS A 235 -1.03 22.31 5.93
N GLY A 236 -0.74 22.25 4.63
CA GLY A 236 0.63 22.22 4.10
C GLY A 236 1.32 20.85 4.13
N ASN A 237 0.74 19.84 4.80
CA ASN A 237 1.28 18.48 4.76
C ASN A 237 0.76 17.70 3.54
N PRO A 238 1.58 16.81 2.96
CA PRO A 238 1.15 15.97 1.86
C PRO A 238 0.22 14.84 2.34
N VAL A 239 -0.69 14.41 1.48
CA VAL A 239 -1.43 13.16 1.68
C VAL A 239 -0.53 11.96 1.41
N LEU A 240 -0.56 10.96 2.30
CA LEU A 240 0.30 9.77 2.24
C LEU A 240 -0.39 8.55 1.62
N SER A 241 -1.47 8.77 0.89
CA SER A 241 -2.19 7.75 0.13
C SER A 241 -2.90 8.41 -1.03
N HIS A 242 -3.34 7.59 -1.98
CA HIS A 242 -4.27 8.06 -3.00
C HIS A 242 -5.57 8.57 -2.35
N VAL A 243 -6.01 9.76 -2.78
CA VAL A 243 -7.29 10.36 -2.36
C VAL A 243 -8.26 10.35 -3.52
N LYS A 244 -9.45 9.76 -3.34
CA LYS A 244 -10.46 9.68 -4.39
C LYS A 244 -10.95 11.07 -4.81
N ILE A 245 -10.95 11.34 -6.11
CA ILE A 245 -11.52 12.57 -6.67
C ILE A 245 -13.03 12.37 -6.80
N ILE A 246 -13.80 13.04 -5.93
CA ILE A 246 -15.26 12.96 -5.96
C ILE A 246 -15.79 13.96 -7.00
N ASN A 247 -16.25 13.46 -8.14
CA ASN A 247 -16.99 14.24 -9.14
C ASN A 247 -18.44 14.44 -8.68
N ASN A 248 -18.69 15.29 -7.69
CA ASN A 248 -20.06 15.69 -7.35
C ASN A 248 -20.24 17.19 -7.58
N TYR A 249 -20.72 17.52 -8.79
CA TYR A 249 -20.89 18.89 -9.29
C TYR A 249 -21.80 19.78 -8.43
N LYS A 250 -22.59 19.20 -7.52
CA LYS A 250 -23.63 19.95 -6.79
C LYS A 250 -23.09 20.80 -5.64
N ASN A 251 -21.99 20.42 -4.98
CA ASN A 251 -21.53 21.08 -3.74
C ASN A 251 -19.99 21.26 -3.63
N ASN A 252 -19.20 20.98 -4.67
CA ASN A 252 -17.73 21.00 -4.53
C ASN A 252 -17.14 22.41 -4.66
N LYS A 253 -16.59 22.93 -3.55
CA LYS A 253 -15.49 23.89 -3.59
C LYS A 253 -14.28 23.18 -4.20
N LEU A 254 -13.84 23.61 -5.38
CA LEU A 254 -12.58 23.15 -5.97
C LEU A 254 -11.46 23.54 -5.00
N ILE A 255 -10.74 22.56 -4.45
CA ILE A 255 -9.59 22.86 -3.59
C ILE A 255 -8.38 22.99 -4.51
N PRO A 256 -7.68 24.13 -4.52
CA PRO A 256 -6.40 24.23 -5.19
C PRO A 256 -5.44 23.22 -4.57
N PHE A 257 -4.67 22.52 -5.39
CA PHE A 257 -3.74 21.50 -4.91
C PHE A 257 -2.44 21.58 -5.70
N ARG A 258 -1.38 21.07 -5.09
CA ARG A 258 -0.08 20.85 -5.71
C ARG A 258 0.21 19.36 -5.66
N GLY A 259 0.18 18.70 -6.81
CA GLY A 259 0.29 17.25 -6.88
C GLY A 259 -0.05 16.73 -8.27
N ASP A 260 -0.03 15.41 -8.41
CA ASP A 260 -0.41 14.74 -9.65
C ASP A 260 -1.73 13.97 -9.48
N ILE A 261 -2.42 13.75 -10.60
CA ILE A 261 -3.65 12.97 -10.67
C ILE A 261 -3.32 11.64 -11.33
N GLU A 262 -3.56 10.55 -10.61
CA GLU A 262 -3.34 9.20 -11.10
C GLU A 262 -4.65 8.51 -11.45
N LEU A 263 -4.64 7.76 -12.56
CA LEU A 263 -5.72 6.86 -12.95
C LEU A 263 -5.46 5.47 -12.37
N LEU A 264 -6.22 5.07 -11.35
CA LEU A 264 -6.11 3.73 -10.80
C LEU A 264 -7.12 2.78 -11.42
N SER A 265 -6.61 1.69 -11.97
CA SER A 265 -7.39 0.52 -12.41
C SER A 265 -6.70 -0.75 -11.93
N GLY A 266 -7.41 -1.86 -11.96
CA GLY A 266 -6.88 -3.15 -11.58
C GLY A 266 -7.60 -4.28 -12.28
N ARG A 267 -6.96 -5.45 -12.26
CA ARG A 267 -7.57 -6.70 -12.67
C ARG A 267 -8.11 -7.41 -11.43
N GLU A 268 -9.37 -7.79 -11.48
CA GLU A 268 -10.07 -8.50 -10.42
C GLU A 268 -10.65 -9.81 -10.95
N TYR A 269 -11.06 -10.67 -10.02
CA TYR A 269 -11.91 -11.80 -10.35
C TYR A 269 -13.27 -11.29 -10.86
N SER A 270 -13.88 -12.06 -11.76
CA SER A 270 -15.26 -11.79 -12.19
C SER A 270 -16.16 -11.74 -10.96
N ASN A 271 -17.22 -10.93 -10.98
CA ASN A 271 -18.23 -10.91 -9.91
C ASN A 271 -19.46 -11.78 -10.24
N LYS A 272 -19.50 -12.43 -11.41
CA LYS A 272 -20.61 -13.29 -11.82
C LYS A 272 -20.49 -14.66 -11.14
N GLU A 273 -21.48 -15.03 -10.33
CA GLU A 273 -21.48 -16.24 -9.48
C GLU A 273 -21.10 -17.54 -10.22
N LYS A 274 -21.51 -17.72 -11.48
CA LYS A 274 -21.25 -18.95 -12.26
C LYS A 274 -19.86 -19.05 -12.89
N GLU A 275 -19.11 -17.95 -12.97
CA GLU A 275 -17.79 -17.88 -13.65
C GLU A 275 -16.72 -17.21 -12.77
N ARG A 276 -17.06 -16.93 -11.52
CA ARG A 276 -16.34 -16.05 -10.58
C ARG A 276 -14.86 -16.40 -10.38
N PHE A 277 -14.50 -17.67 -10.58
CA PHE A 277 -13.17 -18.22 -10.31
C PHE A 277 -12.52 -18.91 -11.51
N LYS A 278 -13.15 -18.90 -12.68
CA LYS A 278 -12.61 -19.60 -13.86
C LYS A 278 -11.47 -18.80 -14.52
N GLU A 279 -11.47 -17.47 -14.38
CA GLU A 279 -10.60 -16.58 -15.14
C GLU A 279 -10.04 -15.46 -14.25
N ALA A 280 -8.92 -15.74 -13.58
CA ALA A 280 -8.23 -14.77 -12.75
C ALA A 280 -7.84 -13.53 -13.56
N GLY A 281 -8.18 -12.34 -13.06
CA GLY A 281 -7.79 -11.07 -13.65
C GLY A 281 -8.49 -10.69 -14.98
N LYS A 282 -9.55 -11.40 -15.38
CA LYS A 282 -10.31 -11.07 -16.61
C LYS A 282 -11.16 -9.82 -16.46
N ARG A 283 -11.59 -9.47 -15.25
CA ARG A 283 -12.37 -8.26 -15.01
C ARG A 283 -11.43 -7.08 -14.82
N ILE A 284 -11.50 -6.11 -15.74
CA ILE A 284 -10.86 -4.81 -15.56
C ILE A 284 -11.81 -3.95 -14.72
N VAL A 285 -11.33 -3.43 -13.60
CA VAL A 285 -12.04 -2.45 -12.79
C VAL A 285 -12.05 -1.13 -13.55
N PRO A 286 -13.22 -0.48 -13.73
CA PRO A 286 -13.29 0.83 -14.37
C PRO A 286 -12.27 1.77 -13.73
N PRO A 287 -11.44 2.45 -14.54
CA PRO A 287 -10.44 3.35 -13.99
C PRO A 287 -11.11 4.53 -13.30
N GLU A 288 -10.60 4.90 -12.12
CA GLU A 288 -11.05 6.07 -11.35
C GLU A 288 -9.86 7.02 -11.12
N TYR A 289 -10.16 8.31 -10.97
CA TYR A 289 -9.15 9.35 -10.76
C TYR A 289 -8.89 9.57 -9.26
N TYR A 290 -7.62 9.69 -8.93
CA TYR A 290 -7.16 9.91 -7.56
C TYR A 290 -6.09 11.00 -7.54
N PHE A 291 -6.06 11.82 -6.50
CA PHE A 291 -4.84 12.54 -6.16
C PHE A 291 -3.78 11.53 -5.73
N SER A 292 -2.58 11.64 -6.28
CA SER A 292 -1.44 10.79 -5.97
C SER A 292 -0.89 11.06 -4.56
N PRO A 293 -0.23 10.07 -3.91
CA PRO A 293 0.53 10.31 -2.70
C PRO A 293 1.56 11.42 -2.90
N GLY A 294 1.67 12.31 -1.91
CA GLY A 294 2.50 13.50 -1.95
C GLY A 294 1.76 14.78 -2.31
N THR A 295 0.52 14.69 -2.76
CA THR A 295 -0.31 15.85 -3.08
C THR A 295 -0.54 16.71 -1.83
N VAL A 296 -0.33 18.02 -1.96
CA VAL A 296 -0.60 19.01 -0.90
C VAL A 296 -1.86 19.81 -1.29
N PHE A 297 -2.86 19.83 -0.41
CA PHE A 297 -4.03 20.67 -0.59
C PHE A 297 -3.75 22.09 -0.08
N LEU A 298 -3.98 23.08 -0.94
CA LEU A 298 -3.79 24.50 -0.64
C LEU A 298 -5.11 25.03 -0.09
N MET A 299 -5.21 25.06 1.24
CA MET A 299 -6.40 25.51 1.96
C MET A 299 -6.35 27.04 2.11
N ASP A 300 -7.48 27.73 1.91
CA ASP A 300 -7.57 29.18 2.13
C ASP A 300 -7.19 29.55 3.57
N ASP A 301 -6.55 30.70 3.75
CA ASP A 301 -6.23 31.24 5.09
C ASP A 301 -7.46 31.68 5.89
N GLN A 302 -8.65 31.68 5.28
CA GLN A 302 -9.92 32.03 5.93
C GLN A 302 -10.66 30.81 6.51
N ASP A 303 -10.20 29.58 6.25
CA ASP A 303 -10.75 28.37 6.88
C ASP A 303 -10.04 28.16 8.23
N ASP A 304 -10.76 28.31 9.35
CA ASP A 304 -10.29 28.03 10.73
C ASP A 304 -9.93 26.55 10.98
N LYS A 305 -9.90 25.73 9.93
CA LYS A 305 -9.58 24.30 10.01
C LYS A 305 -8.07 24.08 9.91
N ASP A 306 -7.50 23.47 10.94
CA ASP A 306 -6.09 23.05 11.00
C ASP A 306 -5.70 21.97 9.98
N GLY A 307 -6.66 21.39 9.24
CA GLY A 307 -6.42 20.36 8.25
C GLY A 307 -7.70 19.78 7.63
N GLU A 308 -7.51 18.81 6.73
CA GLU A 308 -8.58 18.04 6.10
C GLU A 308 -8.71 16.65 6.73
N GLU A 309 -9.94 16.16 6.86
CA GLU A 309 -10.23 14.81 7.35
C GLU A 309 -10.58 13.86 6.20
N PHE A 310 -10.05 12.65 6.28
CA PHE A 310 -10.25 11.60 5.30
C PHE A 310 -10.69 10.30 5.98
N ILE A 311 -11.50 9.51 5.30
CA ILE A 311 -11.89 8.17 5.71
C ILE A 311 -10.93 7.19 5.04
N LEU A 312 -10.19 6.42 5.84
CA LEU A 312 -9.27 5.40 5.35
C LEU A 312 -10.02 4.10 5.01
N SER A 313 -9.85 3.63 3.78
CA SER A 313 -10.37 2.34 3.32
C SER A 313 -9.39 1.20 3.60
N TRP A 314 -9.85 -0.05 3.44
CA TRP A 314 -9.02 -1.24 3.60
C TRP A 314 -7.81 -1.27 2.67
N SER A 315 -7.88 -0.65 1.49
CA SER A 315 -6.78 -0.65 0.52
C SER A 315 -5.74 0.43 0.80
N GLY A 316 -5.98 1.25 1.81
CA GLY A 316 -5.21 2.46 2.12
C GLY A 316 -5.59 3.69 1.32
N ILE A 317 -6.49 3.55 0.34
CA ILE A 317 -7.08 4.70 -0.35
C ILE A 317 -7.94 5.50 0.63
N MET A 318 -7.93 6.81 0.46
CA MET A 318 -8.64 7.76 1.29
C MET A 318 -9.80 8.41 0.53
N ASP A 319 -10.94 8.56 1.20
CA ASP A 319 -12.07 9.35 0.73
C ASP A 319 -12.18 10.61 1.59
N ARG A 320 -12.35 11.79 0.97
CA ARG A 320 -12.53 13.03 1.74
C ARG A 320 -13.81 12.93 2.58
N LYS A 321 -13.72 13.25 3.87
CA LYS A 321 -14.89 13.32 4.75
C LYS A 321 -15.64 14.62 4.44
N VAL A 322 -16.73 14.52 3.71
CA VAL A 322 -17.61 15.67 3.47
C VAL A 322 -18.39 15.91 4.75
N SER A 323 -18.35 17.13 5.28
CA SER A 323 -19.26 17.54 6.36
C SER A 323 -20.69 17.37 5.83
N GLU A 324 -21.47 16.49 6.44
CA GLU A 324 -22.92 16.52 6.26
C GLU A 324 -23.37 17.88 6.82
N ASN A 325 -23.59 18.86 5.94
CA ASN A 325 -24.40 20.00 6.33
C ASN A 325 -25.77 19.41 6.66
N ASN A 326 -26.12 19.44 7.95
CA ASN A 326 -27.49 19.23 8.38
C ASN A 326 -28.34 20.18 7.52
N SER A 327 -29.20 19.57 6.71
CA SER A 327 -30.24 20.31 6.01
C SER A 327 -31.29 20.55 7.07
N ASP A 328 -31.22 21.70 7.74
CA ASP A 328 -32.37 22.22 8.49
C ASP A 328 -33.42 22.74 7.51
#